data_AF-A0A8J2ECV4-F1
#
_entry.id   AF-A0A8J2ECV4-F1
#
_cell.length_a   1.000
_cell.length_b   1.000
_cell.length_c   1.000
_cell.angle_alpha   90.00
_cell.angle_beta   90.00
_cell.angle_gamma   90.00
#
_symmetry.space_group_name_H-M   'P 1'
#
loop_
_entity.id
_entity.type
_entity.pdbx_description
1 polymer ?
#
loop_
_entity_poly.entity_id
_entity_poly.type
_entity_poly.pdbx_seq_one_letter_code
_entity_poly.pdbx_strand_id
1 'polypeptide(L)'
;MNSAPKDELTVSYGNDKMMMGNNFTLLKTISRPEVSYEFQKDEYYALVLLDADPFSEKCPFGGEFLMWLIVNIRDKVRNGEEIVGYQCPFPLPGTGTHRYPILLYKQPKKISFDERSDSPFDIDSRLFFSVKSFAKKYNLDDPIAGNYFTVGFNLPFFNGNFNITELLQ
;
A
#
# COMPACT_ATOMS: atom_id res chain seq x y z
N MET A 1 10.32 10.70 -2.10
CA MET A 1 11.46 9.95 -2.69
C MET A 1 12.37 10.91 -3.41
N ASN A 2 13.68 10.68 -3.33
CA ASN A 2 14.62 11.20 -4.31
C ASN A 2 15.07 10.12 -5.32
N SER A 3 14.69 8.84 -5.09
CA SER A 3 15.08 7.70 -5.93
C SER A 3 14.03 6.58 -5.92
N ALA A 4 13.86 5.87 -7.03
CA ALA A 4 13.14 4.58 -7.06
C ALA A 4 13.92 3.50 -6.28
N PRO A 5 13.26 2.49 -5.69
CA PRO A 5 13.96 1.36 -5.07
C PRO A 5 14.85 0.65 -6.09
N LYS A 6 15.98 0.12 -5.63
CA LYS A 6 16.93 -0.59 -6.50
C LYS A 6 16.54 -2.05 -6.70
N ASP A 7 15.93 -2.64 -5.68
CA ASP A 7 15.53 -4.04 -5.69
C ASP A 7 14.01 -4.19 -5.86
N GLU A 8 13.59 -5.28 -6.47
CA GLU A 8 12.17 -5.62 -6.63
C GLU A 8 11.68 -6.40 -5.40
N LEU A 9 10.58 -5.94 -4.81
CA LEU A 9 9.90 -6.66 -3.75
C LEU A 9 9.08 -7.83 -4.33
N THR A 10 9.22 -9.03 -3.76
CA THR A 10 8.41 -10.17 -4.20
C THR A 10 7.07 -10.14 -3.49
N VAL A 11 6.01 -9.96 -4.27
CA VAL A 11 4.64 -9.81 -3.78
C VAL A 11 3.71 -10.69 -4.60
N SER A 12 2.77 -11.38 -3.95
CA SER A 12 1.75 -12.18 -4.64
C SER A 12 0.37 -12.04 -3.99
N TYR A 13 -0.65 -12.04 -4.84
CA TYR A 13 -2.05 -12.18 -4.41
C TYR A 13 -2.50 -13.60 -4.76
N GLY A 14 -2.51 -14.49 -3.76
CA GLY A 14 -2.65 -15.93 -3.99
C GLY A 14 -1.50 -16.45 -4.88
N ASN A 15 -1.83 -17.11 -5.98
CA ASN A 15 -0.85 -17.67 -6.90
C ASN A 15 -0.27 -16.67 -7.92
N ASP A 16 -0.80 -15.44 -7.97
CA ASP A 16 -0.42 -14.47 -8.99
C ASP A 16 0.61 -13.49 -8.44
N LYS A 17 1.78 -13.45 -9.08
CA LYS A 17 2.88 -12.56 -8.70
C LYS A 17 2.64 -11.15 -9.22
N MET A 18 3.00 -10.16 -8.43
CA MET A 18 3.14 -8.77 -8.87
C MET A 18 4.37 -8.64 -9.79
N MET A 19 4.20 -7.96 -10.90
CA MET A 19 5.20 -7.76 -11.96
C MET A 19 5.13 -6.31 -12.44
N MET A 20 5.68 -5.39 -11.66
CA MET A 20 5.92 -3.98 -11.99
C MET A 20 4.85 -3.35 -12.91
N GLY A 21 3.65 -3.20 -12.37
CA GLY A 21 2.53 -2.52 -13.03
C GLY A 21 1.47 -3.44 -13.64
N ASN A 22 1.62 -4.77 -13.50
CA ASN A 22 0.57 -5.69 -13.92
C ASN A 22 -0.77 -5.36 -13.24
N ASN A 23 -1.86 -5.63 -13.96
CA ASN A 23 -3.21 -5.37 -13.47
C ASN A 23 -3.70 -6.50 -12.58
N PHE A 24 -4.35 -6.15 -11.47
CA PHE A 24 -5.15 -7.07 -10.67
C PHE A 24 -6.62 -6.64 -10.66
N THR A 25 -7.51 -7.61 -10.48
CA THR A 25 -8.94 -7.34 -10.27
C THR A 25 -9.21 -7.01 -8.80
N LEU A 26 -10.28 -6.25 -8.53
CA LEU A 26 -10.72 -5.90 -7.17
C LEU A 26 -10.84 -7.14 -6.27
N LEU A 27 -11.47 -8.19 -6.79
CA LEU A 27 -11.68 -9.44 -6.07
C LEU A 27 -10.36 -10.13 -5.67
N LYS A 28 -9.33 -10.03 -6.52
CA LYS A 28 -8.02 -10.62 -6.26
C LYS A 28 -7.31 -9.94 -5.09
N THR A 29 -7.61 -8.66 -4.88
CA THR A 29 -6.94 -7.80 -3.90
C THR A 29 -7.73 -7.62 -2.62
N ILE A 30 -8.84 -8.35 -2.41
CA ILE A 30 -9.62 -8.32 -1.16
C ILE A 30 -8.74 -8.73 0.03
N SER A 31 -8.00 -9.83 -0.14
CA SER A 31 -7.08 -10.34 0.87
C SER A 31 -5.72 -9.67 0.76
N ARG A 32 -5.00 -9.59 1.89
CA ARG A 32 -3.63 -9.09 1.96
C ARG A 32 -2.72 -9.91 1.04
N PRO A 33 -1.73 -9.27 0.37
CA PRO A 33 -0.76 -10.02 -0.40
C PRO A 33 0.23 -10.75 0.51
N GLU A 34 0.84 -11.81 0.00
CA GLU A 34 2.06 -12.36 0.56
C GLU A 34 3.25 -11.54 0.09
N VAL A 35 4.17 -11.23 1.00
CA VAL A 35 5.35 -10.41 0.73
C VAL A 35 6.58 -11.12 1.26
N SER A 36 7.57 -11.27 0.40
CA SER A 36 8.88 -11.82 0.74
C SER A 36 9.99 -10.89 0.27
N TYR A 37 11.05 -10.84 1.08
CA TYR A 37 12.21 -9.99 0.87
C TYR A 37 13.43 -10.62 1.55
N GLU A 38 14.62 -10.22 1.12
CA GLU A 38 15.86 -10.59 1.80
C GLU A 38 16.04 -9.72 3.04
N PHE A 39 16.19 -10.37 4.19
CA PHE A 39 16.36 -9.69 5.47
C PHE A 39 17.68 -10.08 6.11
N GLN A 40 18.23 -9.16 6.90
CA GLN A 40 19.39 -9.42 7.74
C GLN A 40 18.92 -9.67 9.17
N LYS A 41 19.64 -10.54 9.87
CA LYS A 41 19.35 -10.85 11.27
C LYS A 41 19.51 -9.58 12.11
N ASP A 42 18.61 -9.40 13.08
CA ASP A 42 18.60 -8.29 14.03
C ASP A 42 18.32 -6.89 13.43
N GLU A 43 17.89 -6.82 12.18
CA GLU A 43 17.43 -5.60 11.53
C GLU A 43 15.90 -5.43 11.60
N TYR A 44 15.44 -4.20 11.37
CA TYR A 44 14.04 -3.82 11.38
C TYR A 44 13.65 -3.20 10.04
N TYR A 45 12.43 -3.46 9.59
CA TYR A 45 11.90 -2.96 8.33
C TYR A 45 10.48 -2.41 8.49
N ALA A 46 10.12 -1.50 7.60
CA ALA A 46 8.78 -0.96 7.44
C ALA A 46 8.28 -1.23 6.01
N LEU A 47 7.07 -1.75 5.91
CA LEU A 47 6.36 -1.99 4.66
C LEU A 47 5.20 -1.00 4.54
N VAL A 48 5.14 -0.32 3.39
CA VAL A 48 4.12 0.69 3.09
C VAL A 48 3.44 0.33 1.78
N LEU A 49 2.11 0.19 1.77
CA LEU A 49 1.29 0.13 0.55
C LEU A 49 0.46 1.40 0.44
N LEU A 50 0.45 1.99 -0.74
CA LEU A 50 -0.23 3.25 -1.02
C LEU A 50 -1.19 3.11 -2.19
N ASP A 51 -2.18 3.98 -2.28
CA ASP A 51 -2.79 4.39 -3.54
C ASP A 51 -2.13 5.71 -3.95
N ALA A 52 -1.44 5.71 -5.10
CA ALA A 52 -0.75 6.89 -5.63
C ALA A 52 -1.69 7.84 -6.37
N ASP A 53 -2.93 7.41 -6.65
CA ASP A 53 -3.88 8.10 -7.49
C ASP A 53 -5.27 8.24 -6.83
N PRO A 54 -5.39 8.54 -5.52
CA PRO A 54 -6.62 8.31 -4.75
C PRO A 54 -7.86 9.07 -5.22
N PHE A 55 -7.67 10.17 -5.96
CA PHE A 55 -8.77 10.95 -6.56
C PHE A 55 -8.95 10.67 -8.06
N SER A 56 -7.85 10.52 -8.79
CA SER A 56 -7.82 10.09 -10.19
C SER A 56 -6.39 9.94 -10.67
N GLU A 57 -6.17 9.00 -11.57
CA GLU A 57 -4.94 8.86 -12.36
C GLU A 57 -4.53 10.18 -13.05
N LYS A 58 -5.51 10.99 -13.46
CA LYS A 58 -5.27 12.25 -14.18
C LYS A 58 -5.10 13.47 -13.26
N CYS A 59 -5.36 13.31 -11.96
CA CYS A 59 -5.35 14.41 -10.99
C CYS A 59 -4.55 14.03 -9.72
N PRO A 60 -3.21 13.96 -9.81
CA PRO A 60 -2.34 13.51 -8.71
C PRO A 60 -2.14 14.56 -7.60
N PHE A 61 -2.94 15.63 -7.55
CA PHE A 61 -2.70 16.79 -6.69
C PHE A 61 -3.05 16.59 -5.21
N GLY A 62 -3.49 15.39 -4.80
CA GLY A 62 -4.08 15.11 -3.49
C GLY A 62 -3.22 14.28 -2.53
N GLY A 63 -1.94 14.08 -2.81
CA GLY A 63 -1.10 13.16 -2.00
C GLY A 63 -1.45 11.69 -2.21
N GLU A 64 -0.90 10.82 -1.37
CA GLU A 64 -1.15 9.38 -1.42
C GLU A 64 -2.24 9.00 -0.41
N PHE A 65 -2.89 7.86 -0.61
CA PHE A 65 -3.74 7.24 0.41
C PHE A 65 -3.02 6.04 1.02
N LEU A 66 -2.91 6.00 2.35
CA LEU A 66 -2.22 4.93 3.06
C LEU A 66 -3.09 3.66 3.14
N MET A 67 -2.79 2.66 2.32
CA MET A 67 -3.55 1.41 2.26
C MET A 67 -3.12 0.42 3.35
N TRP A 68 -1.82 0.34 3.65
CA TRP A 68 -1.27 -0.60 4.63
C TRP A 68 0.07 -0.10 5.17
N LEU A 69 0.27 -0.19 6.48
CA LEU A 69 1.54 0.13 7.13
C LEU A 69 1.86 -0.92 8.20
N ILE A 70 2.97 -1.63 8.01
CA ILE A 70 3.55 -2.51 9.02
C ILE A 70 4.97 -2.06 9.27
N VAL A 71 5.34 -1.97 10.54
CA VAL A 71 6.66 -1.50 10.98
C VAL A 71 7.31 -2.53 11.90
N ASN A 72 8.58 -2.30 12.24
CA ASN A 72 9.33 -3.16 13.14
C ASN A 72 9.36 -4.64 12.70
N ILE A 73 9.24 -4.90 11.40
CA ILE A 73 9.32 -6.24 10.80
C ILE A 73 10.76 -6.73 10.92
N ARG A 74 10.97 -8.00 11.26
CA ARG A 74 12.31 -8.60 11.27
C ARG A 74 12.51 -9.58 10.11
N ASP A 75 11.73 -10.65 10.10
CA ASP A 75 11.84 -11.76 9.15
C ASP A 75 10.63 -11.85 8.19
N LYS A 76 9.42 -11.87 8.75
CA LYS A 76 8.17 -12.01 8.00
C LYS A 76 7.30 -10.81 8.28
N VAL A 77 6.67 -10.27 7.24
CA VAL A 77 5.76 -9.11 7.33
C VAL A 77 4.72 -9.27 8.44
N ARG A 78 4.12 -10.45 8.58
CA ARG A 78 3.12 -10.76 9.62
C ARG A 78 3.63 -10.69 11.06
N ASN A 79 4.95 -10.69 11.27
CA ASN A 79 5.58 -10.61 12.59
C ASN A 79 5.89 -9.15 13.00
N GLY A 80 5.66 -8.19 12.11
CA GLY A 80 5.77 -6.76 12.43
C GLY A 80 4.57 -6.23 13.20
N GLU A 81 4.65 -4.96 13.54
CA GLU A 81 3.58 -4.20 14.20
C GLU A 81 2.71 -3.54 13.11
N GLU A 82 1.46 -3.97 12.98
CA GLU A 82 0.49 -3.39 12.04
C GLU A 82 -0.06 -2.08 12.61
N ILE A 83 0.37 -0.96 12.01
CA ILE A 83 0.04 0.39 12.44
C ILE A 83 -1.22 0.90 11.72
N VAL A 84 -1.31 0.58 10.44
CA VAL A 84 -2.47 0.86 9.60
C VAL A 84 -2.85 -0.42 8.89
N GLY A 85 -4.03 -0.96 9.23
CA GLY A 85 -4.51 -2.23 8.68
C GLY A 85 -4.74 -2.16 7.17
N TYR A 86 -4.54 -3.29 6.50
CA TYR A 86 -4.73 -3.39 5.05
C TYR A 86 -6.14 -3.01 4.62
N GLN A 87 -6.23 -2.06 3.70
CA GLN A 87 -7.44 -1.76 2.94
C GLN A 87 -7.26 -2.27 1.51
N CYS A 88 -8.27 -2.94 0.98
CA CYS A 88 -8.22 -3.41 -0.40
C CYS A 88 -8.38 -2.24 -1.39
N PRO A 89 -7.71 -2.28 -2.56
CA PRO A 89 -7.95 -1.36 -3.66
C PRO A 89 -9.43 -1.24 -4.01
N PHE A 90 -9.90 0.00 -4.13
CA PHE A 90 -11.29 0.28 -4.53
C PHE A 90 -11.40 1.60 -5.33
N PRO A 91 -10.78 1.69 -6.52
CA PRO A 91 -10.94 2.84 -7.41
C PRO A 91 -12.42 3.03 -7.81
N LEU A 92 -12.93 4.25 -7.66
CA LEU A 92 -14.32 4.57 -7.98
C LEU A 92 -14.56 4.68 -9.50
N PRO A 93 -15.80 4.49 -9.98
CA PRO A 93 -16.13 4.73 -11.37
C PRO A 93 -15.67 6.11 -11.85
N GLY A 94 -14.97 6.14 -12.99
CA GLY A 94 -14.51 7.37 -13.63
C GLY A 94 -13.19 7.95 -13.12
N THR A 95 -12.57 7.39 -12.06
CA THR A 95 -11.27 7.87 -11.56
C THR A 95 -10.07 7.33 -12.37
N GLY A 96 -10.28 6.26 -13.13
CA GLY A 96 -9.30 5.66 -14.03
C GLY A 96 -8.65 4.41 -13.45
N THR A 97 -7.42 4.14 -13.86
CA THR A 97 -6.61 3.04 -13.31
C THR A 97 -5.64 3.60 -12.29
N HIS A 98 -5.75 3.15 -11.05
CA HIS A 98 -4.90 3.60 -9.96
C HIS A 98 -3.65 2.74 -9.83
N ARG A 99 -2.54 3.34 -9.41
CA ARG A 99 -1.28 2.66 -9.11
C ARG A 99 -1.15 2.43 -7.61
N TYR A 100 -0.75 1.22 -7.25
CA TYR A 100 -0.61 0.78 -5.87
C TYR A 100 0.84 0.39 -5.57
N PRO A 101 1.74 1.35 -5.29
CA PRO A 101 3.12 1.05 -4.94
C PRO A 101 3.20 0.43 -3.55
N ILE A 102 4.00 -0.61 -3.43
CA ILE A 102 4.40 -1.26 -2.19
C ILE A 102 5.90 -1.10 -2.01
N LEU A 103 6.30 -0.50 -0.89
CA LEU A 103 7.66 -0.07 -0.61
C LEU A 103 8.16 -0.69 0.69
N LEU A 104 9.40 -1.15 0.69
CA LEU A 104 10.09 -1.65 1.86
C LEU A 104 11.22 -0.69 2.25
N TYR A 105 11.22 -0.27 3.51
CA TYR A 105 12.23 0.58 4.11
C TYR A 105 13.00 -0.21 5.15
N LYS A 106 14.31 0.02 5.21
CA LYS A 106 15.13 -0.38 6.35
C LYS A 106 15.00 0.67 7.45
N GLN A 107 14.75 0.22 8.67
CA GLN A 107 14.74 1.09 9.84
C GLN A 107 16.13 1.10 10.50
N PRO A 108 16.57 2.25 11.06
CA PRO A 108 17.83 2.32 11.78
C PRO A 108 17.80 1.56 13.12
N LYS A 109 16.60 1.33 13.67
CA LYS A 109 16.35 0.61 14.93
C LYS A 109 14.85 0.26 15.04
N LYS A 110 14.45 -0.39 16.13
CA LYS A 110 13.04 -0.43 16.54
C LYS A 110 12.56 0.98 16.84
N ILE A 111 11.44 1.39 16.24
CA ILE A 111 10.88 2.75 16.33
C ILE A 111 9.41 2.62 16.76
N SER A 112 8.94 3.54 17.62
CA SER A 112 7.52 3.73 17.85
C SER A 112 6.98 4.75 16.84
N PHE A 113 5.93 4.37 16.14
CA PHE A 113 5.28 5.20 15.13
C PHE A 113 4.02 5.85 15.71
N ASP A 114 3.73 7.08 15.30
CA ASP A 114 2.59 7.85 15.82
C ASP A 114 1.38 7.75 14.89
N GLU A 115 1.61 7.36 13.63
CA GLU A 115 0.55 7.05 12.69
C GLU A 115 -0.36 6.01 13.34
N ARG A 116 -1.67 6.21 13.20
CA ARG A 116 -2.63 5.27 13.75
C ARG A 116 -3.90 5.38 12.93
N SER A 117 -4.42 4.23 12.56
CA SER A 117 -5.75 4.10 11.98
C SER A 117 -6.51 3.17 12.89
N ASP A 118 -7.45 3.72 13.66
CA ASP A 118 -8.24 2.94 14.63
C ASP A 118 -9.19 1.95 13.94
N SER A 119 -9.40 2.13 12.63
CA SER A 119 -10.27 1.29 11.80
C SER A 119 -9.86 1.33 10.33
N PRO A 120 -10.08 0.25 9.55
CA PRO A 120 -9.94 0.28 8.08
C PRO A 120 -10.78 1.37 7.39
N PHE A 121 -11.81 1.90 8.05
CA PHE A 121 -12.69 2.95 7.52
C PHE A 121 -12.30 4.36 7.93
N ASP A 122 -11.19 4.53 8.65
CA ASP A 122 -10.65 5.84 9.01
C ASP A 122 -9.96 6.47 7.78
N ILE A 123 -10.79 7.04 6.90
CA ILE A 123 -10.39 7.65 5.64
C ILE A 123 -9.54 8.91 5.90
N ASP A 124 -9.88 9.70 6.92
CA ASP A 124 -9.25 10.99 7.18
C ASP A 124 -7.79 10.82 7.63
N SER A 125 -7.45 9.78 8.40
CA SER A 125 -6.05 9.52 8.78
C SER A 125 -5.18 8.94 7.66
N ARG A 126 -5.81 8.43 6.59
CA ARG A 126 -5.14 7.79 5.46
C ARG A 126 -4.96 8.71 4.26
N LEU A 127 -5.89 9.66 4.04
CA LEU A 127 -5.84 10.63 2.97
C LEU A 127 -4.68 11.62 3.15
N PHE A 128 -4.20 12.17 2.03
CA PHE A 128 -3.11 13.14 1.98
C PHE A 128 -1.83 12.65 2.66
N PHE A 129 -1.66 11.33 2.76
CA PHE A 129 -0.43 10.74 3.27
C PHE A 129 0.73 11.15 2.35
N SER A 130 1.90 11.32 2.96
CA SER A 130 3.14 11.57 2.25
C SER A 130 4.21 10.62 2.74
N VAL A 131 4.49 9.59 1.94
CA VAL A 131 5.54 8.61 2.24
C VAL A 131 6.91 9.28 2.35
N LYS A 132 7.12 10.39 1.64
CA LYS A 132 8.32 11.22 1.76
C LYS A 132 8.44 11.88 3.14
N SER A 133 7.34 12.47 3.63
CA SER A 133 7.32 13.08 4.96
C SER A 133 7.44 12.03 6.06
N PHE A 134 6.79 10.87 5.89
CA PHE A 134 6.92 9.71 6.77
C PHE A 134 8.38 9.23 6.88
N ALA A 135 9.04 8.97 5.74
CA ALA A 135 10.44 8.52 5.74
C ALA A 135 11.35 9.56 6.42
N LYS A 136 11.15 10.84 6.13
CA LYS A 136 11.90 11.93 6.78
C LYS A 136 11.66 12.01 8.28
N LYS A 137 10.41 11.86 8.74
CA LYS A 137 10.02 11.93 10.16
C LYS A 137 10.75 10.87 10.99
N TYR A 138 10.95 9.68 10.43
CA TYR A 138 11.54 8.54 11.12
C TYR A 138 12.99 8.24 10.73
N ASN A 139 13.66 9.15 10.02
CA ASN A 139 15.02 8.97 9.50
C ASN A 139 15.19 7.65 8.75
N LEU A 140 14.21 7.34 7.89
CA LEU A 140 14.33 6.26 6.93
C LEU A 140 15.04 6.80 5.69
N ASP A 141 16.00 6.05 5.18
CA ASP A 141 16.62 6.32 3.88
C ASP A 141 15.62 6.04 2.73
N ASP A 142 16.10 6.07 1.49
CA ASP A 142 15.28 5.64 0.34
C ASP A 142 14.85 4.16 0.49
N PRO A 143 13.69 3.78 -0.08
CA PRO A 143 13.21 2.40 0.00
C PRO A 143 14.24 1.44 -0.61
N ILE A 144 14.50 0.34 0.11
CA ILE A 144 15.49 -0.67 -0.31
C ILE A 144 14.93 -1.56 -1.43
N ALA A 145 13.63 -1.85 -1.36
CA ALA A 145 12.92 -2.62 -2.37
C ALA A 145 11.52 -2.07 -2.59
N GLY A 146 10.94 -2.34 -3.76
CA GLY A 146 9.54 -2.05 -4.00
C GLY A 146 8.98 -2.75 -5.23
N ASN A 147 7.68 -2.67 -5.37
CA ASN A 147 6.95 -3.12 -6.55
C ASN A 147 5.69 -2.26 -6.67
N TYR A 148 4.92 -2.43 -7.73
CA TYR A 148 3.60 -1.83 -7.80
C TYR A 148 2.70 -2.65 -8.72
N PHE A 149 1.40 -2.49 -8.54
CA PHE A 149 0.39 -3.03 -9.42
C PHE A 149 -0.62 -1.95 -9.77
N THR A 150 -1.52 -2.28 -10.69
CA THR A 150 -2.61 -1.41 -11.07
C THR A 150 -3.96 -2.06 -10.83
N VAL A 151 -4.95 -1.26 -10.44
CA VAL A 151 -6.35 -1.66 -10.39
C VAL A 151 -7.18 -0.54 -10.97
N GLY A 152 -8.07 -0.88 -11.89
CA GLY A 152 -9.11 0.02 -12.37
C GLY A 152 -10.47 -0.45 -11.89
N PHE A 153 -11.48 0.41 -12.06
CA PHE A 153 -12.85 -0.01 -11.81
C PHE A 153 -13.24 -1.14 -12.78
N ASN A 154 -13.40 -2.36 -12.26
CA ASN A 154 -13.90 -3.50 -13.02
C ASN A 154 -14.68 -4.43 -12.08
N LEU A 155 -15.98 -4.19 -11.98
CA LEU A 155 -16.92 -5.10 -11.33
C LEU A 155 -17.69 -5.85 -12.42
N PRO A 156 -17.38 -7.14 -12.69
CA PRO A 156 -17.95 -7.88 -13.82
C PRO A 156 -19.47 -8.10 -13.75
N PHE A 157 -20.12 -7.74 -12.64
CA PHE A 157 -21.56 -7.88 -12.43
C PHE A 157 -22.32 -6.55 -12.40
N PHE A 158 -21.66 -5.41 -12.64
CA PHE A 158 -22.29 -4.09 -12.52
C PHE A 158 -22.49 -3.42 -13.88
N ASN A 159 -23.73 -3.45 -14.37
CA ASN A 159 -24.24 -2.67 -15.51
C ASN A 159 -25.23 -1.55 -15.08
N GLY A 160 -25.27 -1.20 -13.79
CA GLY A 160 -26.26 -0.27 -13.21
C GLY A 160 -25.65 0.85 -12.36
N ASN A 161 -26.48 1.82 -11.97
CA ASN A 161 -26.09 2.98 -11.14
C ASN A 161 -25.47 2.52 -9.81
N PHE A 162 -24.23 2.96 -9.57
CA PHE A 162 -23.42 2.59 -8.42
C PHE A 162 -23.86 3.35 -7.16
N ASN A 163 -24.26 2.64 -6.09
CA ASN A 163 -24.51 3.22 -4.77
C ASN A 163 -23.46 2.73 -3.77
N ILE A 164 -22.61 3.66 -3.29
CA ILE A 164 -21.47 3.38 -2.41
C ILE A 164 -21.88 2.73 -1.08
N THR A 165 -23.13 2.91 -0.65
CA THR A 165 -23.61 2.40 0.65
C THR A 165 -23.77 0.88 0.72
N GLU A 166 -23.81 0.16 -0.41
CA GLU A 166 -24.05 -1.30 -0.41
C GLU A 166 -22.78 -2.15 -0.16
N LEU A 167 -21.59 -1.57 -0.24
CA LEU A 167 -20.31 -2.26 -0.05
C LEU A 167 -19.74 -2.16 1.38
N LEU A 168 -20.39 -1.41 2.26
CA LEU A 168 -19.92 -1.13 3.63
C LEU A 168 -20.75 -1.84 4.71
N GLN A 169 -21.48 -2.91 4.37
CA GLN A 169 -22.19 -3.78 5.31
C GLN A 169 -21.42 -5.06 5.61
#